data_AF-A0A839GWH2-F1
#
_entry.id   AF-A0A839GWH2-F1
#
_cell.length_a   1.000
_cell.length_b   1.000
_cell.length_c   1.000
_cell.angle_alpha   90.00
_cell.angle_beta   90.00
_cell.angle_gamma   90.00
#
_symmetry.space_group_name_H-M   'P 1'
#
loop_
_entity.id
_entity.type
_entity.pdbx_description
1 polymer ?
#
loop_
_entity_poly.entity_id
_entity_poly.type
_entity_poly.pdbx_seq_one_letter_code
_entity_poly.pdbx_strand_id
1 'polypeptide(L)' 'SPSSVRRTIKERIKPHYRMAKLPQNLCFDEFRSVKSIMSFICCDSETHQLVATLHDRLSPSIIDYFENRYSKKER' A
#
# COMPACT_ATOMS: atom_id res chain seq x y z
N SER A 1 -2.81 27.37 -11.18
CA SER A 1 -1.61 27.34 -10.29
C SER A 1 -1.44 25.95 -9.69
N PRO A 2 -0.22 25.57 -9.26
CA PRO A 2 0.03 24.30 -8.57
C PRO A 2 -0.88 24.07 -7.36
N SER A 3 -1.21 25.15 -6.64
CA SER A 3 -2.11 25.15 -5.49
C SER A 3 -3.52 24.68 -5.85
N SER A 4 -4.06 25.16 -6.99
CA SER A 4 -5.40 24.75 -7.43
C SER A 4 -5.43 23.28 -7.86
N VAL A 5 -4.39 22.78 -8.53
CA VAL A 5 -4.28 21.35 -8.91
C VAL A 5 -4.25 20.47 -7.67
N ARG A 6 -3.41 20.82 -6.68
CA ARG A 6 -3.32 20.08 -5.41
C ARG A 6 -4.66 20.03 -4.68
N ARG A 7 -5.40 21.14 -4.67
CA ARG A 7 -6.74 21.22 -4.08
C ARG A 7 -7.73 20.29 -4.80
N THR A 8 -7.81 20.38 -6.13
CA THR A 8 -8.68 19.51 -6.94
C THR A 8 -8.38 18.03 -6.73
N ILE A 9 -7.09 17.64 -6.67
CA ILE A 9 -6.68 16.26 -6.41
C ILE A 9 -7.17 15.81 -5.03
N LYS A 10 -6.96 16.63 -4.00
CA LYS A 10 -7.42 16.30 -2.63
C LYS A 10 -8.94 16.19 -2.52
N GLU A 11 -9.68 17.05 -3.23
CA GLU A 11 -11.14 17.03 -3.24
C GLU A 11 -11.70 15.80 -3.97
N ARG A 12 -11.02 15.32 -5.02
CA ARG A 12 -11.51 14.23 -5.88
C ARG A 12 -11.00 12.84 -5.50
N ILE A 13 -9.82 12.75 -4.88
CA ILE A 13 -9.29 11.46 -4.43
C ILE A 13 -10.04 11.04 -3.18
N LYS A 14 -10.77 9.92 -3.28
CA LYS A 14 -11.17 9.15 -2.10
C LYS A 14 -9.89 8.54 -1.53
N PRO A 15 -9.56 8.75 -0.23
CA PRO A 15 -8.45 8.05 0.36
C PRO A 15 -8.67 6.55 0.18
N HIS A 16 -7.65 5.85 -0.34
CA HIS A 16 -7.66 4.39 -0.37
C HIS A 16 -7.75 3.93 1.08
N TYR A 17 -8.94 3.53 1.50
CA TYR A 17 -9.19 3.08 2.85
C TYR A 17 -8.49 1.75 3.09
N ARG A 18 -8.18 1.49 4.35
CA ARG A 18 -7.58 0.22 4.79
C ARG A 18 -8.47 -0.92 4.27
N MET A 19 -7.90 -1.88 3.54
CA MET A 19 -8.61 -3.13 3.25
C MET A 19 -8.82 -3.85 4.59
N ALA A 20 -10.09 -4.01 4.98
CA ALA A 20 -10.44 -4.60 6.27
C ALA A 20 -10.05 -6.09 6.34
N LYS A 21 -10.12 -6.78 5.20
CA LYS A 21 -9.73 -8.17 5.03
C LYS A 21 -8.52 -8.26 4.10
N LEU A 22 -7.57 -9.11 4.44
CA LEU A 22 -6.44 -9.42 3.56
C LEU A 22 -6.92 -10.25 2.36
N PRO A 23 -6.63 -9.84 1.11
CA PRO A 23 -6.91 -10.66 -0.06
C PRO A 23 -6.23 -12.03 0.02
N GLN A 24 -6.86 -13.05 -0.58
CA GLN A 24 -6.32 -14.41 -0.60
C GLN A 24 -5.06 -14.51 -1.45
N ASN A 25 -5.07 -13.83 -2.60
CA ASN A 25 -3.98 -13.84 -3.57
C ASN A 25 -3.39 -12.43 -3.66
N LEU A 26 -2.07 -12.32 -3.50
CA LEU A 26 -1.36 -11.05 -3.47
C LEU A 26 -0.25 -11.05 -4.52
N CYS A 27 -0.09 -9.89 -5.16
CA CYS A 27 1.08 -9.59 -5.96
C CYS A 27 2.02 -8.69 -5.15
N PHE A 28 3.31 -9.01 -5.16
CA PHE A 28 4.37 -8.27 -4.48
C PHE A 28 5.39 -7.78 -5.51
N ASP A 29 5.90 -6.58 -5.29
CA ASP A 29 7.01 -6.04 -6.07
C ASP A 29 7.80 -5.00 -5.25
N GLU A 30 8.92 -4.56 -5.82
CA GLU A 30 9.74 -3.46 -5.31
C GLU A 30 9.95 -2.39 -6.37
N PHE A 31 9.94 -1.13 -5.95
CA PHE A 31 10.22 -0.01 -6.85
C PHE A 31 11.15 1.00 -6.19
N ARG A 32 11.85 1.77 -7.04
CA ARG A 32 12.68 2.88 -6.59
C ARG A 32 11.80 4.12 -6.39
N SER A 33 11.66 4.56 -5.14
CA SER A 33 10.89 5.73 -4.74
C SER A 33 11.77 6.99 -4.65
N VAL A 34 11.20 8.07 -4.08
CA VAL A 34 11.90 9.34 -3.91
C VAL A 34 13.21 9.16 -3.15
N LYS A 35 14.20 10.00 -3.46
CA LYS A 35 15.56 9.88 -2.89
C LYS A 35 16.25 8.53 -3.17
N SER A 36 15.86 7.83 -4.23
CA SER A 36 16.47 6.56 -4.65
C SER A 36 16.30 5.41 -3.65
N ILE A 37 15.26 5.47 -2.82
CA ILE A 37 14.98 4.46 -1.80
C ILE A 37 14.24 3.29 -2.45
N MET A 38 14.58 2.05 -2.11
CA MET A 38 13.86 0.87 -2.58
C MET A 38 12.68 0.59 -1.64
N SER A 39 11.48 0.66 -2.18
CA SER A 39 10.21 0.61 -1.46
C SER A 39 9.40 -0.61 -1.90
N PHE A 40 8.68 -1.21 -0.96
CA PHE A 40 7.81 -2.36 -1.22
C PHE A 40 6.40 -1.92 -1.64
N ILE A 41 5.81 -2.65 -2.58
CA ILE A 41 4.42 -2.48 -2.99
C ILE A 41 3.68 -3.82 -3.03
N CYS A 42 2.42 -3.80 -2.63
CA CYS A 42 1.55 -4.96 -2.64
C CYS A 42 0.14 -4.58 -3.11
N CYS A 43 -0.43 -5.40 -3.97
CA CYS A 43 -1.81 -5.30 -4.42
C CYS A 43 -2.51 -6.67 -4.41
N ASP A 44 -3.84 -6.62 -4.43
CA ASP A 44 -4.70 -7.77 -4.70
C ASP A 44 -4.46 -8.25 -6.14
N SER A 45 -4.17 -9.55 -6.33
CA SER A 45 -3.87 -10.08 -7.66
C SER A 45 -5.08 -10.12 -8.59
N GLU A 46 -6.30 -10.14 -8.04
CA GLU A 46 -7.54 -10.27 -8.81
C GLU A 46 -8.12 -8.89 -9.13
N THR A 47 -8.22 -8.02 -8.12
CA THR A 47 -8.82 -6.68 -8.31
C THR A 47 -7.80 -5.61 -8.68
N HIS A 48 -6.50 -5.92 -8.59
CA HIS A 48 -5.39 -4.97 -8.73
C HIS A 48 -5.47 -3.77 -7.77
N GLN A 49 -6.28 -3.87 -6.71
CA GLN A 49 -6.38 -2.82 -5.70
C GLN A 49 -5.14 -2.80 -4.81
N LEU A 50 -4.63 -1.60 -4.54
CA LEU A 50 -3.47 -1.41 -3.69
C LEU A 50 -3.78 -1.82 -2.24
N VAL A 51 -2.98 -2.75 -1.72
CA VAL A 51 -3.07 -3.22 -0.33
C VAL A 51 -2.11 -2.45 0.55
N ALA A 52 -0.85 -2.35 0.12
CA ALA A 52 0.20 -1.71 0.89
C ALA A 52 1.27 -1.04 0.02
N THR A 53 1.85 0.03 0.55
CA THR A 53 3.11 0.60 0.08
C THR A 53 3.94 0.94 1.29
N LEU A 54 5.13 0.37 1.40
CA LEU A 54 6.05 0.58 2.52
C LEU A 54 7.27 1.34 2.03
N HIS A 55 7.85 2.14 2.92
CA HIS A 55 8.97 3.01 2.57
C HIS A 55 10.25 2.22 2.29
N ASP A 56 10.43 1.08 2.96
CA ASP A 56 11.52 0.13 2.73
C ASP A 56 10.98 -1.23 2.25
N ARG A 57 11.91 -2.15 2.01
CA ARG A 57 11.68 -3.51 1.49
C ARG A 57 12.17 -4.60 2.45
N LEU A 58 12.46 -4.24 3.70
CA LEU A 58 13.07 -5.16 4.64
C LEU A 58 12.00 -6.15 5.13
N SER A 59 12.34 -7.44 5.14
CA SER A 59 11.42 -8.49 5.58
C SER A 59 10.80 -8.22 6.97
N PRO A 60 11.55 -7.73 7.99
CA PRO A 60 10.97 -7.40 9.29
C PRO A 60 9.86 -6.35 9.18
N SER A 61 10.06 -5.27 8.41
CA SER A 61 9.08 -4.21 8.20
C SER A 61 7.82 -4.73 7.48
N ILE A 62 8.02 -5.60 6.50
CA ILE A 62 6.92 -6.21 5.73
C ILE A 62 6.11 -7.15 6.63
N ILE A 63 6.76 -8.02 7.40
CA ILE A 63 6.10 -8.97 8.31
C ILE A 63 5.33 -8.20 9.38
N ASP A 64 5.97 -7.23 10.04
CA ASP A 64 5.35 -6.40 11.08
C ASP A 64 4.10 -5.67 10.56
N TYR A 65 4.16 -5.14 9.33
CA TYR A 65 2.99 -4.51 8.70
C TYR A 65 1.80 -5.47 8.59
N PHE A 66 2.00 -6.71 8.11
CA PHE A 66 0.90 -7.65 7.94
C PHE A 66 0.41 -8.24 9.26
N GLU A 67 1.30 -8.55 10.22
CA GLU A 67 0.91 -9.09 11.51
C GLU A 67 0.16 -8.08 12.39
N ASN A 68 0.57 -6.81 12.39
CA ASN A 68 -0.10 -5.76 13.17
C ASN A 68 -1.45 -5.34 12.57
N ARG A 69 -1.66 -5.60 11.28
CA ARG A 69 -2.82 -5.07 10.54
C ARG A 69 -3.91 -6.09 10.27
N TYR A 70 -3.57 -7.37 10.20
CA TYR A 70 -4.52 -8.44 9.91
C TYR A 70 -4.50 -9.48 11.03
N SER A 71 -5.68 -9.78 11.57
CA SER A 71 -5.81 -10.78 12.62
C SER A 71 -5.44 -12.16 12.08
N LYS A 72 -4.71 -12.95 12.88
CA LYS A 72 -4.43 -14.36 12.57
C LYS A 72 -5.69 -15.23 12.51
N LYS A 73 -6.82 -14.77 13.07
CA LYS A 73 -8.11 -15.47 13.04
C LYS A 73 -8.84 -15.39 11.69
N GLU A 74 -8.40 -14.51 10.79
CA GLU A 74 -9.02 -14.27 9.48
C GLU A 74 -8.14 -14.74 8.31
N ARG A 75 -7.06 -15.47 8.62
CA ARG A 75 -6.12 -16.09 7.65
C ARG A 75 -6.57 -17.50 7.29
#